data_AF-A0A359LV76-F1
#
_entry.id   AF-A0A359LV76-F1
#
_cell.length_a   1.000
_cell.length_b   1.000
_cell.length_c   1.000
_cell.angle_alpha   90.00
_cell.angle_beta   90.00
_cell.angle_gamma   90.00
#
_symmetry.space_group_name_H-M   'P 1'
#
loop_
_entity.id
_entity.type
_entity.pdbx_description
1 polymer ?
#
loop_
_entity_poly.entity_id
_entity_poly.type
_entity_poly.pdbx_seq_one_letter_code
_entity_poly.pdbx_strand_id
1 'polypeptide(L)' 'MYKRFAWWVVWCVPALAPVPAGAAEVKIDSASFGAVEARAIGPAAMSGRIAAIEGVNSEPGTVYVGAAAGGVWKTT' A
#
# COMPACT_ATOMS: atom_id res chain seq x y z
N MET A 1 -2.96 63.88 39.53
CA MET A 1 -3.58 62.83 40.35
C MET A 1 -4.37 61.91 39.41
N TYR A 2 -4.05 60.61 39.40
CA TYR A 2 -4.64 59.50 38.62
C TYR A 2 -4.60 59.53 37.08
N LYS A 3 -3.55 58.92 36.50
CA LYS A 3 -3.64 58.06 35.29
C LYS A 3 -2.51 57.02 35.30
N ARG A 4 -2.62 56.01 36.17
CA ARG A 4 -1.71 54.83 36.23
C ARG A 4 -2.56 53.56 36.33
N PHE A 5 -3.31 53.22 35.29
CA PHE A 5 -4.14 52.00 35.32
C PHE A 5 -4.53 51.54 33.89
N ALA A 6 -3.56 51.29 33.01
CA ALA A 6 -3.89 50.74 31.67
C ALA A 6 -2.72 50.04 30.94
N TRP A 7 -1.69 49.55 31.64
CA TRP A 7 -0.50 48.98 30.95
C TRP A 7 -0.26 47.48 31.21
N TRP A 8 -1.06 46.81 32.03
CA TRP A 8 -0.84 45.40 32.39
C TRP A 8 -1.58 44.38 31.51
N VAL A 9 -2.47 44.82 30.61
CA VAL A 9 -3.28 43.91 29.77
C VAL A 9 -2.57 43.53 28.45
N VAL A 10 -1.41 44.13 28.16
CA VAL A 10 -0.67 43.93 26.89
C VAL A 10 0.42 42.85 26.99
N TRP A 11 0.46 42.07 28.08
CA TRP A 11 1.53 41.09 28.33
C TRP A 11 1.01 39.67 28.61
N CYS A 12 0.02 39.23 27.85
CA CYS A 12 -0.36 37.82 27.83
C CYS A 12 -0.81 37.37 26.44
N VAL A 13 0.06 37.57 25.45
CA VAL A 13 0.03 36.74 24.24
C VAL A 13 1.12 35.69 24.47
N PRO A 14 0.79 34.42 24.73
CA PRO A 14 1.82 33.40 24.75
C PRO A 14 2.35 33.33 23.31
N ALA A 15 3.65 33.58 23.17
CA ALA A 15 4.34 33.35 21.91
C ALA A 15 4.08 31.90 21.50
N LEU A 16 3.33 31.69 20.40
CA LEU A 16 3.32 30.42 19.70
C LEU A 16 4.77 30.17 19.28
N ALA A 17 5.45 29.28 19.99
CA ALA A 17 6.71 28.74 19.50
C ALA A 17 6.42 28.04 18.15
N PRO A 18 7.17 28.35 17.08
CA PRO A 18 7.07 27.56 15.87
C PRO A 18 7.52 26.14 16.21
N VAL A 19 6.60 25.19 16.13
CA VAL A 19 6.94 23.76 16.16
C VAL A 19 7.96 23.54 15.04
N PRO A 20 9.15 22.97 15.30
CA PRO A 20 10.05 22.64 14.21
C PRO A 20 9.34 21.60 13.35
N ALA A 21 8.89 22.02 12.16
CA ALA A 21 8.42 21.15 11.10
C ALA A 21 9.63 20.42 10.48
N GLY A 22 10.34 19.66 11.31
CA GLY A 22 11.36 18.71 10.89
C GLY A 22 10.73 17.36 10.64
N ALA A 23 9.67 17.29 9.83
CA ALA A 23 9.30 16.02 9.22
C ALA A 23 10.41 15.74 8.19
N ALA A 24 11.31 14.82 8.52
CA ALA A 24 12.29 14.35 7.56
C ALA A 24 11.55 13.90 6.29
N GLU A 25 11.82 14.56 5.18
CA GLU A 25 11.27 14.19 3.88
C GLU A 25 11.79 12.80 3.54
N VAL A 26 10.91 11.80 3.62
CA VAL A 26 11.25 10.42 3.26
C VAL A 26 11.41 10.38 1.74
N LYS A 27 12.67 10.49 1.30
CA LYS A 27 13.03 10.32 -0.11
C LYS A 27 12.95 8.84 -0.45
N ILE A 28 11.85 8.45 -1.08
CA ILE A 28 11.66 7.11 -1.62
C ILE A 28 12.47 7.03 -2.92
N ASP A 29 13.59 6.32 -2.87
CA ASP A 29 14.40 6.01 -4.06
C ASP A 29 14.06 4.61 -4.63
N SER A 30 14.51 4.32 -5.85
CA SER A 30 14.30 3.02 -6.47
C SER A 30 15.03 1.86 -5.78
N ALA A 31 16.07 2.14 -5.00
CA ALA A 31 16.78 1.12 -4.20
C ALA A 31 15.93 0.67 -2.98
N SER A 32 15.03 1.52 -2.50
CA SER A 32 14.08 1.20 -1.42
C SER A 32 13.10 0.08 -1.82
N PHE A 33 12.82 -0.10 -3.11
CA PHE A 33 11.97 -1.17 -3.65
C PHE A 33 12.76 -2.36 -4.20
N GLY A 34 14.10 -2.32 -4.21
CA GLY A 34 14.94 -3.35 -4.83
C GLY A 34 14.82 -4.74 -4.19
N ALA A 35 14.30 -4.82 -2.97
CA ALA A 35 14.05 -6.08 -2.25
C ALA A 35 12.59 -6.57 -2.33
N VAL A 36 11.70 -5.85 -3.04
CA VAL A 36 10.30 -6.24 -3.18
C VAL A 36 10.15 -7.15 -4.39
N GLU A 37 10.07 -8.45 -4.13
CA GLU A 37 9.80 -9.44 -5.17
C GLU A 37 8.30 -9.70 -5.31
N ALA A 38 7.84 -9.74 -6.56
CA ALA A 38 6.48 -10.19 -6.86
C ALA A 38 6.38 -11.69 -6.59
N ARG A 39 5.54 -12.08 -5.63
CA ARG A 39 5.22 -13.48 -5.35
C ARG A 39 3.81 -13.83 -5.80
N ALA A 40 3.62 -15.06 -6.26
CA ALA A 40 2.28 -15.59 -6.47
C ALA A 40 1.57 -15.75 -5.11
N ILE A 41 0.41 -15.11 -4.99
CA ILE A 41 -0.53 -15.24 -3.85
C ILE A 41 -1.72 -16.14 -4.18
N GLY A 42 -1.67 -16.82 -5.33
CA GLY A 42 -2.79 -17.59 -5.86
C GLY A 42 -3.86 -16.71 -6.52
N PRO A 43 -4.95 -17.30 -7.04
CA PRO A 43 -6.00 -16.59 -7.76
C PRO A 43 -6.86 -15.73 -6.82
N ALA A 44 -6.36 -14.54 -6.47
CA ALA A 44 -6.93 -13.64 -5.48
C ALA A 44 -8.14 -12.81 -5.97
N ALA A 45 -8.32 -12.66 -7.29
CA ALA A 45 -9.32 -11.73 -7.83
C ALA A 45 -10.78 -12.24 -7.75
N MET A 46 -11.02 -13.56 -7.73
CA MET A 46 -12.38 -14.15 -7.80
C MET A 46 -12.49 -15.50 -7.09
N SER A 47 -11.96 -15.62 -5.87
CA SER A 47 -12.14 -16.82 -5.02
C SER A 47 -11.69 -18.16 -5.65
N GLY A 48 -10.88 -18.13 -6.71
CA GLY A 48 -10.42 -19.34 -7.39
C GLY A 48 -11.48 -20.09 -8.20
N ARG A 49 -12.48 -19.41 -8.80
CA ARG A 49 -13.43 -20.10 -9.70
C ARG A 49 -12.73 -20.72 -10.91
N ILE A 50 -12.90 -22.03 -11.06
CA ILE A 50 -12.48 -22.79 -12.24
C ILE A 50 -13.65 -22.86 -13.22
N ALA A 51 -13.41 -22.43 -14.45
CA ALA A 51 -14.40 -22.41 -15.53
C ALA A 51 -14.40 -23.70 -16.34
N ALA A 52 -13.23 -24.30 -16.57
CA ALA A 52 -13.08 -25.52 -17.35
C ALA A 52 -11.86 -26.32 -16.90
N ILE A 53 -11.96 -27.63 -17.00
CA ILE A 53 -10.86 -28.59 -16.80
C ILE A 53 -10.93 -29.55 -17.99
N GLU A 54 -9.83 -29.67 -18.74
CA GLU A 54 -9.74 -30.57 -19.90
C GLU A 54 -8.46 -31.39 -19.84
N GLY A 55 -8.58 -32.70 -20.06
CA GLY A 55 -7.45 -33.63 -20.15
C GLY A 55 -7.09 -33.93 -21.61
N VAL A 56 -5.80 -34.12 -21.89
CA VAL A 56 -5.36 -34.54 -23.23
C VAL A 56 -5.44 -36.06 -23.32
N ASN A 57 -6.32 -36.58 -24.17
CA ASN A 57 -6.54 -38.03 -24.30
C ASN A 57 -5.29 -38.81 -24.77
N SER A 58 -4.37 -38.12 -25.46
CA SER A 58 -3.08 -38.66 -25.91
C SER A 58 -2.01 -38.70 -24.80
N GLU A 59 -2.11 -37.84 -23.79
CA GLU A 59 -1.16 -37.74 -22.67
C GLU A 59 -1.89 -37.70 -21.32
N PRO A 60 -2.07 -38.85 -20.65
CA PRO A 60 -2.86 -38.95 -19.41
C PRO A 60 -2.37 -38.11 -18.22
N GLY A 61 -1.14 -37.58 -18.28
CA GLY A 61 -0.58 -36.69 -17.25
C GLY A 61 -0.83 -35.19 -17.49
N THR A 62 -1.25 -34.81 -18.70
CA THR A 62 -1.44 -33.41 -19.08
C THR A 62 -2.90 -33.00 -18.95
N VAL A 63 -3.15 -32.07 -18.04
CA VAL A 63 -4.45 -31.46 -17.79
C VAL A 63 -4.30 -29.94 -17.89
N TYR A 64 -5.27 -29.31 -18.56
CA TYR A 64 -5.42 -27.87 -18.65
C TYR A 64 -6.55 -27.40 -17.74
N VAL A 65 -6.30 -26.36 -16.97
CA VAL A 65 -7.28 -25.76 -16.05
C VAL A 65 -7.46 -24.30 -16.40
N GLY A 66 -8.68 -23.93 -16.79
CA GLY A 66 -9.08 -22.55 -17.06
C GLY A 66 -9.69 -21.90 -15.83
N ALA A 67 -9.03 -20.89 -15.27
CA ALA A 67 -9.52 -20.10 -14.14
C ALA A 67 -10.19 -18.80 -14.62
N ALA A 68 -11.36 -18.47 -14.06
CA ALA A 68 -12.20 -17.35 -14.52
C ALA A 68 -11.50 -15.98 -14.48
N ALA A 69 -10.57 -15.78 -13.56
CA ALA A 69 -9.75 -14.56 -13.45
C ALA A 69 -8.25 -14.88 -13.29
N GLY A 70 -7.84 -16.11 -13.58
CA GLY A 70 -6.48 -16.62 -13.32
C GLY A 70 -5.78 -17.23 -14.54
N GLY A 71 -6.38 -17.14 -15.73
CA GLY A 71 -5.79 -17.66 -16.97
C GLY A 71 -5.85 -19.18 -17.08
N VAL A 72 -4.96 -19.75 -17.90
CA VAL A 72 -4.88 -21.20 -18.16
C VAL A 72 -3.62 -21.77 -17.51
N TRP A 73 -3.79 -22.89 -16.82
CA TRP A 73 -2.73 -23.62 -16.13
C TRP A 73 -2.56 -24.99 -16.77
N LYS A 74 -1.31 -25.48 -16.84
CA LYS A 74 -0.95 -26.77 -17.42
C LYS A 74 -0.21 -27.62 -16.39
N THR A 75 -0.57 -28.89 -16.28
CA THR A 75 0.23 -29.89 -15.56
C THR A 75 1.31 -30.49 -16.46
N THR A 76 2.43 -30.87 -15.86
CA THR A 76 3.53 -31.62 -16.50
C THR A 76 3.16 -33.09 -16.67
#